data_AF-A0A8T7CQ28-F1
#
_entry.id   AF-A0A8T7CQ28-F1
#
_cell.length_a   1.000
_cell.length_b   1.000
_cell.length_c   1.000
_cell.angle_alpha   90.00
_cell.angle_beta   90.00
_cell.angle_gamma   90.00
#
_symmetry.space_group_name_H-M   'P 1'
#
loop_
_entity.id
_entity.type
_entity.pdbx_description
1 polymer ?
#
loop_
_entity_poly.entity_id
_entity_poly.type
_entity_poly.pdbx_seq_one_letter_code
_entity_poly.pdbx_strand_id
1 'polypeptide(L)'
;MKINSLLVLLLVGLGSAGPALAQDADRTGSAEIDNPCEGPMEMNRRRPGVPKDRYRNACDPTAVAPAMPSDLAAFVPVPDRYRIVSALGYPQRLIDPYSPSNPLKGDRPVYGDDWFFNMSVIADTVMEARRFPTPVGSQTTDRPGSIDLIGEGEQFIFNQNLIMEFVYYKGDTVFKPPDWEFRFTPVFNYSAVSVEERGVLKADPRAGTNRREGFVSIQELFVDKHLRNVSDRYDFDSIRLGIQPFSTDFRGFLFQDIQFGLRLFGNRHNNVFQYNLAWFRRLEKDANSGLNDITERSFADSLRDDDVFLFN
;
A
#
# COMPACT_ATOMS: atom_id res chain seq x y z
N MET A 1 31.90 -17.92 -41.59
CA MET A 1 31.75 -16.69 -42.41
C MET A 1 31.73 -15.50 -41.46
N LYS A 2 32.93 -14.96 -41.17
CA LYS A 2 33.34 -13.55 -41.33
C LYS A 2 32.54 -12.50 -40.55
N ILE A 3 33.22 -12.04 -39.50
CA ILE A 3 33.13 -10.77 -38.75
C ILE A 3 33.01 -9.57 -39.68
N ASN A 4 32.29 -8.53 -39.26
CA ASN A 4 32.65 -7.15 -39.61
C ASN A 4 32.39 -6.18 -38.44
N SER A 5 33.49 -5.84 -37.77
CA SER A 5 33.66 -4.61 -37.00
C SER A 5 33.63 -3.41 -37.95
N LEU A 6 33.07 -2.29 -37.50
CA LEU A 6 33.52 -0.98 -37.97
C LEU A 6 33.84 -0.10 -36.76
N LEU A 7 35.13 0.01 -36.51
CA LEU A 7 35.80 0.97 -35.64
C LEU A 7 35.87 2.29 -36.41
N VAL A 8 35.36 3.39 -35.85
CA VAL A 8 35.74 4.74 -36.28
C VAL A 8 36.17 5.52 -35.04
N LEU A 9 37.47 5.78 -35.00
CA LEU A 9 38.17 6.66 -34.08
C LEU A 9 38.15 8.07 -34.70
N LEU A 10 37.71 9.10 -33.97
CA LEU A 10 38.14 10.47 -34.26
C LEU A 10 38.27 11.25 -32.95
N LEU A 11 39.48 11.75 -32.73
CA LEU A 11 39.91 12.52 -31.55
C LEU A 11 39.74 14.02 -31.81
N VAL A 12 39.18 14.71 -30.81
CA VAL A 12 39.43 16.09 -30.32
C VAL A 12 39.43 17.27 -31.30
N GLY A 13 38.49 18.19 -31.07
CA GLY A 13 38.57 19.60 -31.44
C GLY A 13 37.83 20.46 -30.40
N LEU A 14 38.54 21.44 -29.84
CA LEU A 14 38.09 22.40 -28.82
C LEU A 14 36.83 23.20 -29.20
N GLY A 15 36.02 23.50 -28.19
CA GLY A 15 35.45 24.83 -27.94
C GLY A 15 34.45 25.41 -28.94
N SER A 16 33.19 25.50 -28.52
CA SER A 16 32.42 26.76 -28.49
C SER A 16 30.99 26.45 -28.05
N ALA A 17 30.60 27.00 -26.90
CA ALA A 17 29.21 27.06 -26.49
C ALA A 17 28.45 27.97 -27.45
N GLY A 18 27.41 27.43 -28.09
CA GLY A 18 26.50 28.20 -28.94
C GLY A 18 25.70 29.22 -28.10
N PRO A 19 25.29 30.34 -28.72
CA PRO A 19 24.88 31.53 -28.00
C PRO A 19 23.51 31.34 -27.36
N ALA A 20 23.43 31.51 -26.05
CA ALA A 20 22.19 31.91 -25.40
C ALA A 20 21.86 33.32 -25.89
N LEU A 21 20.63 33.50 -26.37
CA LEU A 21 20.07 34.78 -26.77
C LEU A 21 20.17 35.78 -25.61
N ALA A 22 21.17 36.66 -25.68
CA ALA A 22 21.24 37.87 -24.89
C ALA A 22 20.11 38.79 -25.35
N GLN A 23 19.17 39.08 -24.46
CA GLN A 23 18.35 40.28 -24.60
C GLN A 23 19.26 41.48 -24.31
N ASP A 24 19.58 42.22 -25.36
CA ASP A 24 20.15 43.57 -25.26
C ASP A 24 19.16 44.45 -24.50
N ALA A 25 19.41 44.62 -23.21
CA ALA A 25 18.96 45.79 -22.49
C ALA A 25 20.06 46.83 -22.60
N ASP A 26 19.94 47.70 -23.61
CA ASP A 26 20.65 48.97 -23.67
C ASP A 26 20.45 49.73 -22.35
N ARG A 27 21.50 49.74 -21.52
CA ARG A 27 21.60 50.57 -20.32
C ARG A 27 22.67 51.63 -20.57
N THR A 28 22.41 52.58 -21.46
CA THR A 28 23.00 53.91 -21.35
C THR A 28 22.50 54.55 -20.05
N GLY A 29 23.33 54.46 -19.02
CA GLY A 29 23.03 54.99 -17.70
C GLY A 29 24.01 54.42 -16.69
N SER A 30 25.24 54.90 -16.73
CA SER A 30 26.19 54.77 -15.63
C SER A 30 25.64 55.53 -14.42
N ALA A 31 24.74 54.89 -13.67
CA ALA A 31 24.49 55.27 -12.29
C ALA A 31 25.66 54.68 -11.49
N GLU A 32 26.65 55.54 -11.26
CA GLU A 32 27.62 55.39 -10.20
C GLU A 32 26.86 54.98 -8.92
N ILE A 33 27.09 53.74 -8.45
CA ILE A 33 26.50 53.29 -7.18
C ILE A 33 27.31 53.99 -6.10
N ASP A 34 26.93 55.22 -5.79
CA ASP A 34 27.33 55.91 -4.59
C ASP A 34 26.86 55.05 -3.40
N ASN A 35 27.84 54.43 -2.74
CA ASN A 35 27.79 53.88 -1.39
C ASN A 35 26.59 52.94 -1.06
N PRO A 36 26.79 51.61 -0.90
CA PRO A 36 25.71 50.66 -0.55
C PRO A 36 25.06 50.90 0.83
N CYS A 37 25.48 51.95 1.55
CA CYS A 37 25.05 52.31 2.89
C CYS A 37 23.99 53.43 2.93
N GLU A 38 23.59 54.02 1.81
CA GLU A 38 22.54 55.05 1.78
C GLU A 38 21.23 54.53 1.18
N GLY A 39 20.47 53.86 2.04
CA GLY A 39 19.05 53.60 1.79
C GLY A 39 18.44 52.82 2.96
N PRO A 40 17.53 53.42 3.76
CA PRO A 40 16.83 52.64 4.78
C PRO A 40 15.98 51.59 4.07
N MET A 41 16.37 50.33 4.19
CA MET A 41 15.55 49.21 3.76
C MET A 41 14.35 49.12 4.71
N GLU A 42 13.28 49.84 4.40
CA GLU A 42 12.07 49.80 5.20
C GLU A 42 11.39 48.44 5.05
N MET A 43 11.60 47.54 6.02
CA MET A 43 10.77 46.34 6.13
C MET A 43 9.32 46.78 6.38
N ASN A 44 8.42 46.47 5.44
CA ASN A 44 6.99 46.76 5.52
C ASN A 44 6.24 45.99 6.64
N ARG A 45 6.94 45.15 7.42
CA ARG A 45 6.34 44.40 8.54
C ARG A 45 6.53 45.16 9.84
N ARG A 46 5.43 45.64 10.44
CA ARG A 46 5.39 46.31 11.75
C ARG A 46 4.54 45.50 12.74
N ARG A 47 4.99 45.36 13.99
CA ARG A 47 4.14 44.88 15.08
C ARG A 47 3.14 45.98 15.49
N PRO A 48 1.82 45.70 15.54
CA PRO A 48 0.84 46.68 16.00
C PRO A 48 1.17 47.21 17.40
N GLY A 49 1.09 48.52 17.59
CA GLY A 49 1.27 49.18 18.90
C GLY A 49 2.71 49.41 19.37
N VAL A 50 3.73 48.86 18.71
CA VAL A 50 5.15 49.05 19.10
C VAL A 50 5.85 50.01 18.11
N PRO A 51 6.68 50.96 18.58
CA PRO A 51 7.56 51.75 17.72
C PRO A 51 8.54 50.84 16.97
N LYS A 52 8.94 51.20 15.74
CA LYS A 52 10.01 50.47 15.03
C LYS A 52 11.31 50.63 15.82
N ASP A 53 11.92 49.53 16.27
CA ASP A 53 13.30 49.57 16.78
C ASP A 53 14.23 50.00 15.64
N ARG A 54 14.88 51.16 15.80
CA ARG A 54 15.89 51.64 14.85
C ARG A 54 17.20 50.90 15.12
N TYR A 55 17.35 49.70 14.58
CA TYR A 55 18.65 49.06 14.50
C TYR A 55 19.52 49.83 13.52
N ARG A 56 20.59 50.47 14.01
CA ARG A 56 21.66 50.99 13.17
C ARG A 56 22.54 49.79 12.81
N ASN A 57 22.20 49.11 11.73
CA ASN A 57 23.06 48.05 11.20
C ASN A 57 24.42 48.70 10.85
N ALA A 58 25.52 48.16 11.39
CA ALA A 58 26.83 48.51 10.88
C ALA A 58 26.85 48.05 9.42
N CYS A 59 26.96 49.00 8.48
CA CYS A 59 27.01 48.69 7.06
C CYS A 59 28.34 47.96 6.81
N ASP A 60 28.27 46.64 6.62
CA ASP A 60 29.41 45.87 6.15
C ASP A 60 29.43 46.00 4.61
N PRO A 61 30.42 46.69 4.02
CA PRO A 61 30.50 46.89 2.58
C PRO A 61 30.78 45.59 1.81
N THR A 62 31.13 44.50 2.52
CA THR A 62 31.30 43.16 1.95
C THR A 62 30.04 42.30 2.07
N ALA A 63 29.00 42.79 2.73
CA ALA A 63 27.75 42.07 2.85
C ALA A 63 27.02 42.02 1.51
N VAL A 64 26.60 40.81 1.13
CA VAL A 64 25.74 40.61 -0.02
C VAL A 64 24.42 41.33 0.24
N ALA A 65 24.01 42.19 -0.70
CA ALA A 65 22.71 42.87 -0.62
C ALA A 65 21.59 41.82 -0.48
N PRO A 66 20.58 42.06 0.37
CA PRO A 66 19.50 41.10 0.52
C PRO A 66 18.73 41.00 -0.80
N ALA A 67 18.38 39.77 -1.19
CA ALA A 67 17.65 39.51 -2.41
C ALA A 67 16.36 40.33 -2.45
N MET A 68 16.18 41.12 -3.51
CA MET A 68 14.92 41.81 -3.74
C MET A 68 13.87 40.80 -4.19
N PRO A 69 12.57 41.03 -3.92
CA PRO A 69 11.50 40.17 -4.42
C PRO A 69 11.51 40.00 -5.95
N SER A 70 12.08 40.95 -6.69
CA SER A 70 12.31 40.89 -8.14
C SER A 70 13.42 39.91 -8.55
N ASP A 71 14.36 39.63 -7.65
CA ASP A 71 15.49 38.73 -7.87
C ASP A 71 15.10 37.27 -7.56
N LEU A 72 14.00 37.07 -6.85
CA LEU A 72 13.42 35.75 -6.65
C LEU A 72 12.84 35.27 -7.98
N ALA A 73 13.26 34.07 -8.41
CA ALA A 73 12.66 33.40 -9.55
C ALA A 73 11.13 33.36 -9.37
N ALA A 74 10.40 33.54 -10.48
CA ALA A 74 8.95 33.43 -10.48
C ALA A 74 8.53 32.13 -9.78
N PHE A 75 7.61 32.24 -8.81
CA PHE A 75 7.09 31.06 -8.13
C PHE A 75 6.32 30.22 -9.16
N VAL A 76 6.97 29.18 -9.68
CA VAL A 76 6.32 28.20 -10.55
C VAL A 76 5.51 27.29 -9.63
N PRO A 77 4.17 27.29 -9.71
CA PRO A 77 3.39 26.35 -8.93
C PRO A 77 3.80 24.94 -9.34
N VAL A 78 4.28 24.15 -8.38
CA VAL A 78 4.52 22.73 -8.60
C VAL A 78 3.21 22.01 -8.30
N PRO A 79 2.50 21.46 -9.31
CA PRO A 79 1.16 20.90 -9.10
C PRO A 79 1.16 19.69 -8.17
N ASP A 80 2.26 18.95 -8.13
CA ASP A 80 2.42 17.73 -7.36
C ASP A 80 3.78 17.69 -6.63
N ARG A 81 3.78 17.20 -5.39
CA ARG A 81 5.01 17.04 -4.60
C ARG A 81 6.02 16.09 -5.27
N TYR A 82 5.54 15.12 -6.06
CA TYR A 82 6.36 14.08 -6.67
C TYR A 82 7.25 14.59 -7.80
N ARG A 83 6.84 15.67 -8.51
CA ARG A 83 7.72 16.39 -9.44
C ARG A 83 8.91 17.04 -8.76
N ILE A 84 8.79 17.47 -7.49
CA ILE A 84 9.94 17.99 -6.74
C ILE A 84 10.98 16.88 -6.55
N VAL A 85 10.54 15.69 -6.11
CA VAL A 85 11.42 14.53 -5.93
C VAL A 85 12.06 14.12 -7.27
N SER A 86 11.29 14.17 -8.36
CA SER A 86 11.81 13.86 -9.70
C SER A 86 12.81 14.91 -10.19
N ALA A 87 12.55 16.20 -9.95
CA ALA A 87 13.44 17.31 -10.30
C ALA A 87 14.76 17.28 -9.50
N LEU A 88 14.73 16.76 -8.27
CA LEU A 88 15.94 16.51 -7.46
C LEU A 88 16.76 15.32 -7.97
N GLY A 89 16.28 14.58 -8.97
CA GLY A 89 17.04 13.51 -9.64
C GLY A 89 17.07 12.18 -8.91
N TYR A 90 16.13 11.92 -7.98
CA TYR A 90 16.05 10.62 -7.32
C TYR A 90 15.67 9.52 -8.33
N PRO A 91 16.51 8.48 -8.51
CA PRO A 91 16.23 7.43 -9.47
C PRO A 91 15.07 6.56 -9.00
N GLN A 92 14.28 6.13 -9.97
CA GLN A 92 13.19 5.20 -9.79
C GLN A 92 13.73 3.79 -9.57
N ARG A 93 13.38 3.15 -8.44
CA ARG A 93 13.77 1.76 -8.16
C ARG A 93 12.55 0.94 -7.76
N LEU A 94 12.27 -0.11 -8.54
CA LEU A 94 11.11 -0.98 -8.32
C LEU A 94 11.41 -2.06 -7.28
N ILE A 95 12.62 -2.61 -7.30
CA ILE A 95 13.00 -3.80 -6.51
C ILE A 95 13.46 -3.42 -5.10
N ASP A 96 14.00 -2.21 -4.91
CA ASP A 96 14.53 -1.74 -3.63
C ASP A 96 13.41 -1.07 -2.81
N PRO A 97 12.84 -1.72 -1.78
CA PRO A 97 11.72 -1.19 -1.00
C PRO A 97 12.15 -0.05 -0.04
N TYR A 98 13.46 0.11 0.16
CA TYR A 98 14.05 1.16 1.00
C TYR A 98 14.54 2.34 0.17
N SER A 99 14.41 2.28 -1.15
CA SER A 99 14.69 3.43 -2.00
C SER A 99 13.69 4.56 -1.72
N PRO A 100 14.11 5.84 -1.84
CA PRO A 100 13.22 6.98 -1.57
C PRO A 100 12.05 7.15 -2.55
N SER A 101 12.00 6.36 -3.63
CA SER A 101 11.11 6.58 -4.77
C SER A 101 10.64 5.25 -5.41
N ASN A 102 9.88 4.45 -4.64
CA ASN A 102 9.35 3.18 -5.13
C ASN A 102 7.83 3.25 -5.46
N PRO A 103 7.44 3.15 -6.74
CA PRO A 103 6.04 3.07 -7.17
C PRO A 103 5.25 1.92 -6.55
N LEU A 104 5.91 0.78 -6.28
CA LEU A 104 5.24 -0.43 -5.77
C LEU A 104 4.89 -0.32 -4.29
N LYS A 105 5.43 0.69 -3.60
CA LYS A 105 5.18 0.98 -2.19
C LYS A 105 4.20 2.14 -1.99
N GLY A 106 3.74 2.76 -3.08
CA GLY A 106 2.92 3.97 -3.02
C GLY A 106 3.71 5.23 -2.68
N ASP A 107 5.05 5.24 -2.79
CA ASP A 107 5.87 6.44 -2.51
C ASP A 107 5.65 7.54 -3.56
N ARG A 108 5.09 7.21 -4.72
CA ARG A 108 4.74 8.11 -5.82
C ARG A 108 3.66 7.52 -6.72
N PRO A 109 2.95 8.35 -7.51
CA PRO A 109 1.94 7.83 -8.40
C PRO A 109 2.56 6.96 -9.50
N VAL A 110 1.85 5.89 -9.85
CA VAL A 110 2.18 4.99 -10.97
C VAL A 110 1.58 5.51 -12.27
N TYR A 111 0.42 6.17 -12.19
CA TYR A 111 -0.31 6.71 -13.33
C TYR A 111 -0.88 8.10 -13.01
N GLY A 112 -0.74 9.04 -13.94
CA GLY A 112 -1.13 10.43 -13.71
C GLY A 112 -0.41 11.04 -12.50
N ASP A 113 -1.09 11.95 -11.81
CA ASP A 113 -0.56 12.63 -10.62
C ASP A 113 -1.18 12.08 -9.31
N ASP A 114 -2.17 11.17 -9.39
CA ASP A 114 -3.03 10.79 -8.26
C ASP A 114 -3.32 9.28 -8.11
N TRP A 115 -2.81 8.40 -8.97
CA TRP A 115 -2.97 6.95 -8.82
C TRP A 115 -1.75 6.28 -8.23
N PHE A 116 -1.94 5.58 -7.12
CA PHE A 116 -0.91 4.89 -6.38
C PHE A 116 -1.13 3.38 -6.42
N PHE A 117 -0.03 2.65 -6.30
CA PHE A 117 -0.03 1.21 -6.17
C PHE A 117 0.76 0.82 -4.92
N ASN A 118 0.22 -0.08 -4.13
CA ASN A 118 0.89 -0.64 -2.97
C ASN A 118 0.85 -2.16 -3.07
N MET A 119 2.03 -2.77 -2.99
CA MET A 119 2.23 -4.20 -2.98
C MET A 119 2.84 -4.61 -1.65
N SER A 120 2.14 -5.49 -0.93
CA SER A 120 2.66 -6.15 0.27
C SER A 120 2.76 -7.65 0.02
N VAL A 121 3.83 -8.26 0.51
CA VAL A 121 4.04 -9.71 0.43
C VAL A 121 4.42 -10.21 1.81
N ILE A 122 3.63 -11.13 2.33
CA ILE A 122 3.78 -11.72 3.65
C ILE A 122 3.98 -13.22 3.47
N ALA A 123 5.08 -13.73 4.01
CA ALA A 123 5.31 -15.16 4.16
C ALA A 123 5.08 -15.51 5.64
N ASP A 124 4.00 -16.24 5.91
CA ASP A 124 3.64 -16.70 7.24
C ASP A 124 3.89 -18.22 7.33
N THR A 125 4.74 -18.63 8.27
CA THR A 125 5.17 -20.01 8.45
C THR A 125 4.86 -20.46 9.87
N VAL A 126 4.03 -21.50 9.98
CA VAL A 126 3.77 -22.18 11.25
C VAL A 126 4.42 -23.56 11.21
N MET A 127 5.26 -23.82 12.21
CA MET A 127 5.84 -25.13 12.49
C MET A 127 5.48 -25.51 13.92
N GLU A 128 4.72 -26.58 14.08
CA GLU A 128 4.28 -27.07 15.38
C GLU A 128 4.59 -28.56 15.48
N ALA A 129 5.50 -28.90 16.40
CA ALA A 129 5.68 -30.27 16.88
C ALA A 129 4.91 -30.42 18.19
N ARG A 130 4.02 -31.41 18.26
CA ARG A 130 3.15 -31.62 19.41
C ARG A 130 2.92 -33.10 19.66
N ARG A 131 2.46 -33.42 20.86
CA ARG A 131 2.06 -34.78 21.24
C ARG A 131 0.69 -34.76 21.89
N PHE A 132 -0.29 -35.42 21.27
CA PHE A 132 -1.67 -35.53 21.77
C PHE A 132 -2.08 -37.00 21.84
N PRO A 133 -2.85 -37.42 22.87
CA PRO A 133 -3.33 -38.80 22.94
C PRO A 133 -4.33 -39.05 21.79
N THR A 134 -3.90 -39.81 20.79
CA THR A 134 -4.70 -40.27 19.65
C THR A 134 -5.11 -41.72 19.88
N PRO A 135 -6.34 -42.14 19.59
CA PRO A 135 -6.73 -43.54 19.70
C PRO A 135 -6.04 -44.38 18.61
N VAL A 136 -5.75 -45.64 18.91
CA VAL A 136 -5.24 -46.56 17.87
C VAL A 136 -6.30 -46.78 16.79
N GLY A 137 -5.86 -46.87 15.53
CA GLY A 137 -6.73 -47.26 14.43
C GLY A 137 -7.15 -48.73 14.55
N SER A 138 -8.31 -49.03 15.13
CA SER A 138 -8.74 -50.41 15.46
C SER A 138 -8.65 -51.42 14.30
N GLN A 139 -8.98 -50.99 13.08
CA GLN A 139 -8.91 -51.83 11.87
C GLN A 139 -7.79 -51.42 10.90
N THR A 140 -7.12 -50.30 11.19
CA THR A 140 -6.34 -49.57 10.19
C THR A 140 -5.04 -49.01 10.74
N THR A 141 -4.59 -49.40 11.93
CA THR A 141 -3.32 -48.94 12.48
C THR A 141 -2.14 -49.44 11.65
N ASP A 142 -1.08 -48.63 11.56
CA ASP A 142 0.20 -49.00 10.92
C ASP A 142 1.07 -49.91 11.79
N ARG A 143 0.65 -50.17 13.04
CA ARG A 143 1.40 -50.96 14.02
C ARG A 143 0.64 -52.25 14.35
N PRO A 144 0.92 -53.37 13.64
CA PRO A 144 0.23 -54.63 13.89
C PRO A 144 0.36 -55.08 15.35
N GLY A 145 -0.74 -55.51 15.96
CA GLY A 145 -0.76 -55.99 17.34
C GLY A 145 -0.91 -54.90 18.42
N SER A 146 -1.11 -53.64 18.04
CA SER A 146 -1.47 -52.58 19.00
C SER A 146 -2.90 -52.79 19.51
N ILE A 147 -3.03 -53.34 20.73
CA ILE A 147 -4.31 -53.58 21.42
C ILE A 147 -4.67 -52.51 22.45
N ASP A 148 -3.78 -51.52 22.64
CA ASP A 148 -3.99 -50.42 23.58
C ASP A 148 -5.10 -49.47 23.12
N LEU A 149 -5.66 -48.68 24.04
CA LEU A 149 -6.69 -47.69 23.70
C LEU A 149 -6.11 -46.41 23.07
N ILE A 150 -4.87 -46.04 23.43
CA ILE A 150 -4.18 -44.83 22.98
C ILE A 150 -2.93 -45.25 22.20
N GLY A 151 -2.80 -44.70 21.00
CA GLY A 151 -1.70 -44.92 20.08
C GLY A 151 -0.55 -43.94 20.24
N GLU A 152 0.24 -43.82 19.18
CA GLU A 152 1.33 -42.86 19.13
C GLU A 152 0.77 -41.46 18.86
N GLY A 153 1.11 -40.54 19.76
CA GLY A 153 0.51 -39.22 19.80
C GLY A 153 1.30 -38.13 19.09
N GLU A 154 2.45 -38.47 18.51
CA GLU A 154 3.34 -37.48 17.90
C GLU A 154 2.71 -36.92 16.62
N GLN A 155 2.74 -35.60 16.50
CA GLN A 155 2.20 -34.90 15.35
C GLN A 155 3.13 -33.75 14.99
N PHE A 156 3.32 -33.56 13.70
CA PHE A 156 4.06 -32.43 13.16
C PHE A 156 3.20 -31.72 12.13
N ILE A 157 3.05 -30.41 12.31
CA ILE A 157 2.30 -29.53 11.42
C ILE A 157 3.27 -28.52 10.85
N PHE A 158 3.34 -28.47 9.53
CA PHE A 158 3.93 -27.38 8.77
C PHE A 158 2.83 -26.71 7.95
N ASN A 159 2.69 -25.39 8.09
CA ASN A 159 1.76 -24.61 7.29
C ASN A 159 2.46 -23.34 6.80
N GLN A 160 2.47 -23.12 5.50
CA GLN A 160 3.03 -21.94 4.85
C GLN A 160 1.91 -21.21 4.11
N ASN A 161 1.72 -19.94 4.45
CA ASN A 161 0.92 -19.01 3.68
C ASN A 161 1.84 -18.00 3.00
N LEU A 162 1.68 -17.81 1.69
CA LEU A 162 2.22 -16.66 0.97
C LEU A 162 1.02 -15.78 0.60
N ILE A 163 0.89 -14.66 1.31
CA ILE A 163 -0.17 -13.68 1.15
C ILE A 163 0.41 -12.53 0.35
N MET A 164 -0.18 -12.22 -0.79
CA MET A 164 0.18 -11.05 -1.58
C MET A 164 -1.00 -10.11 -1.57
N GLU A 165 -0.78 -8.85 -1.28
CA GLU A 165 -1.80 -7.81 -1.26
C GLU A 165 -1.43 -6.76 -2.30
N PHE A 166 -2.35 -6.50 -3.22
CA PHE A 166 -2.22 -5.49 -4.25
C PHE A 166 -3.33 -4.46 -4.08
N VAL A 167 -2.95 -3.23 -3.79
CA VAL A 167 -3.87 -2.10 -3.63
C VAL A 167 -3.58 -1.06 -4.70
N TYR A 168 -4.54 -0.80 -5.57
CA TYR A 168 -4.49 0.27 -6.55
C TYR A 168 -5.53 1.31 -6.18
N TYR A 169 -5.12 2.54 -5.88
CA TYR A 169 -6.03 3.54 -5.37
C TYR A 169 -5.76 4.93 -5.94
N LYS A 170 -6.79 5.77 -5.89
CA LYS A 170 -6.76 7.14 -6.37
C LYS A 170 -6.93 8.13 -5.23
N GLY A 171 -6.00 9.08 -5.13
CA GLY A 171 -6.12 10.27 -4.29
C GLY A 171 -5.16 10.29 -3.09
N ASP A 172 -5.04 11.48 -2.49
CA ASP A 172 -4.23 11.72 -1.29
C ASP A 172 -4.98 11.28 -0.02
N THR A 173 -4.58 10.15 0.54
CA THR A 173 -5.25 9.46 1.66
C THR A 173 -4.99 10.09 3.04
N VAL A 174 -4.29 11.23 3.10
CA VAL A 174 -3.89 11.84 4.39
C VAL A 174 -5.09 12.49 5.10
N PHE A 175 -6.02 13.09 4.36
CA PHE A 175 -7.13 13.88 4.93
C PHE A 175 -8.52 13.39 4.54
N LYS A 176 -8.64 12.64 3.44
CA LYS A 176 -9.90 12.04 3.00
C LYS A 176 -9.68 10.59 2.55
N PRO A 177 -10.72 9.73 2.60
CA PRO A 177 -10.66 8.42 1.97
C PRO A 177 -10.28 8.51 0.48
N PRO A 178 -9.65 7.47 -0.09
CA PRO A 178 -9.34 7.44 -1.51
C PRO A 178 -10.62 7.51 -2.35
N ASP A 179 -10.57 8.19 -3.50
CA ASP A 179 -11.72 8.36 -4.39
C ASP A 179 -12.13 7.03 -5.05
N TRP A 180 -11.16 6.16 -5.26
CA TRP A 180 -11.30 4.78 -5.73
C TRP A 180 -10.24 3.92 -5.05
N GLU A 181 -10.60 2.72 -4.62
CA GLU A 181 -9.66 1.70 -4.14
C GLU A 181 -10.02 0.35 -4.77
N PHE A 182 -9.03 -0.30 -5.35
CA PHE A 182 -9.10 -1.67 -5.83
C PHE A 182 -8.15 -2.49 -4.98
N ARG A 183 -8.67 -3.55 -4.37
CA ARG A 183 -7.86 -4.46 -3.56
C ARG A 183 -7.96 -5.86 -4.12
N PHE A 184 -6.82 -6.53 -4.24
CA PHE A 184 -6.72 -7.92 -4.65
C PHE A 184 -5.69 -8.63 -3.78
N THR A 185 -6.13 -9.64 -3.04
CA THR A 185 -5.30 -10.37 -2.08
C THR A 185 -5.37 -11.88 -2.34
N PRO A 186 -4.55 -12.41 -3.26
CA PRO A 186 -4.38 -13.85 -3.42
C PRO A 186 -3.52 -14.45 -2.29
N VAL A 187 -3.88 -15.65 -1.87
CA VAL A 187 -3.16 -16.42 -0.86
C VAL A 187 -2.81 -17.80 -1.40
N PHE A 188 -1.53 -18.14 -1.32
CA PHE A 188 -1.00 -19.45 -1.68
C PHE A 188 -0.67 -20.19 -0.39
N ASN A 189 -1.44 -21.23 -0.09
CA ASN A 189 -1.25 -22.07 1.06
C ASN A 189 -0.53 -23.36 0.67
N TYR A 190 0.39 -23.81 1.52
CA TYR A 190 0.93 -25.17 1.49
C TYR A 190 0.96 -25.72 2.91
N SER A 191 0.30 -26.87 3.13
CA SER A 191 0.27 -27.56 4.40
C SER A 191 0.85 -28.96 4.28
N ALA A 192 1.68 -29.35 5.26
CA ALA A 192 2.19 -30.69 5.43
C ALA A 192 2.01 -31.12 6.89
N VAL A 193 1.18 -32.13 7.12
CA VAL A 193 0.89 -32.66 8.44
C VAL A 193 1.27 -34.13 8.48
N SER A 194 2.02 -34.52 9.52
CA SER A 194 2.35 -35.90 9.86
C SER A 194 1.74 -36.24 11.20
N VAL A 195 1.17 -37.43 11.30
CA VAL A 195 0.68 -38.04 12.54
C VAL A 195 1.18 -39.48 12.61
N GLU A 196 0.96 -40.17 13.72
CA GLU A 196 1.36 -41.59 13.86
C GLU A 196 0.20 -42.59 13.73
N GLU A 197 -1.06 -42.12 13.74
CA GLU A 197 -2.24 -42.99 13.61
C GLU A 197 -3.04 -42.69 12.33
N ARG A 198 -3.50 -43.73 11.64
CA ARG A 198 -4.33 -43.61 10.43
C ARG A 198 -5.76 -43.18 10.78
N GLY A 199 -6.43 -42.56 9.82
CA GLY A 199 -7.80 -42.07 10.01
C GLY A 199 -7.91 -40.70 10.67
N VAL A 200 -6.79 -40.16 11.19
CA VAL A 200 -6.77 -38.83 11.83
C VAL A 200 -6.82 -37.70 10.79
N LEU A 201 -6.06 -37.83 9.69
CA LEU A 201 -5.98 -36.77 8.67
C LEU A 201 -7.00 -36.92 7.54
N LYS A 202 -7.34 -38.16 7.17
CA LYS A 202 -8.27 -38.50 6.09
C LYS A 202 -9.11 -39.69 6.50
N ALA A 203 -10.39 -39.68 6.12
CA ALA A 203 -11.30 -40.78 6.40
C ALA A 203 -10.90 -42.08 5.68
N ASP A 204 -10.27 -42.00 4.51
CA ASP A 204 -9.71 -43.17 3.82
C ASP A 204 -8.40 -43.61 4.50
N PRO A 205 -8.35 -44.79 5.14
CA PRO A 205 -7.15 -45.26 5.83
C PRO A 205 -6.00 -45.57 4.88
N ARG A 206 -6.25 -45.76 3.57
CA ARG A 206 -5.19 -46.00 2.58
C ARG A 206 -4.37 -44.75 2.30
N ALA A 207 -4.88 -43.56 2.65
CA ALA A 207 -4.16 -42.30 2.50
C ALA A 207 -2.96 -42.18 3.46
N GLY A 208 -2.84 -43.08 4.44
CA GLY A 208 -1.72 -43.13 5.38
C GLY A 208 -1.79 -42.04 6.44
N THR A 209 -0.64 -41.71 7.01
CA THR A 209 -0.50 -40.81 8.16
C THR A 209 0.10 -39.44 7.82
N ASN A 210 0.31 -39.18 6.53
CA ASN A 210 0.88 -37.93 6.04
C ASN A 210 -0.10 -37.23 5.08
N ARG A 211 -0.39 -35.95 5.30
CA ARG A 211 -1.17 -35.10 4.39
C ARG A 211 -0.31 -33.95 3.89
N ARG A 212 -0.18 -33.82 2.58
CA ARG A 212 0.45 -32.67 1.93
C ARG A 212 -0.52 -32.07 0.93
N GLU A 213 -0.87 -30.81 1.12
CA GLU A 213 -1.87 -30.13 0.30
C GLU A 213 -1.41 -28.71 -0.01
N GLY A 214 -1.73 -28.25 -1.21
CA GLY A 214 -1.52 -26.88 -1.65
C GLY A 214 -2.85 -26.30 -2.11
N PHE A 215 -3.12 -25.07 -1.72
CA PHE A 215 -4.38 -24.40 -2.04
C PHE A 215 -4.11 -22.95 -2.46
N VAL A 216 -4.88 -22.47 -3.44
CA VAL A 216 -4.80 -21.07 -3.90
C VAL A 216 -6.17 -20.45 -3.71
N SER A 217 -6.19 -19.32 -3.02
CA SER A 217 -7.41 -18.64 -2.62
C SER A 217 -7.34 -17.16 -2.95
N ILE A 218 -8.51 -16.53 -3.10
CA ILE A 218 -8.64 -15.07 -3.12
C ILE A 218 -9.35 -14.67 -1.82
N GLN A 219 -8.62 -14.03 -0.92
CA GLN A 219 -9.18 -13.53 0.34
C GLN A 219 -9.91 -12.22 0.10
N GLU A 220 -9.29 -11.26 -0.58
CA GLU A 220 -9.91 -9.95 -0.83
C GLU A 220 -9.92 -9.67 -2.32
N LEU A 221 -11.07 -9.21 -2.81
CA LEU A 221 -11.24 -8.74 -4.17
C LEU A 221 -12.41 -7.77 -4.17
N PHE A 222 -12.13 -6.48 -3.98
CA PHE A 222 -13.18 -5.47 -3.92
C PHE A 222 -12.81 -4.16 -4.60
N VAL A 223 -13.86 -3.43 -4.94
CA VAL A 223 -13.80 -2.02 -5.34
C VAL A 223 -14.48 -1.19 -4.26
N ASP A 224 -13.78 -0.19 -3.75
CA ASP A 224 -14.34 0.88 -2.93
C ASP A 224 -14.45 2.14 -3.77
N LYS A 225 -15.63 2.75 -3.69
CA LYS A 225 -15.90 4.04 -4.30
C LYS A 225 -16.36 5.02 -3.22
N HIS A 226 -15.53 6.02 -2.96
CA HIS A 226 -15.96 7.21 -2.24
C HIS A 226 -16.93 8.02 -3.11
N LEU A 227 -18.13 8.24 -2.58
CA LEU A 227 -19.23 8.89 -3.29
C LEU A 227 -19.16 10.41 -3.15
N ARG A 228 -19.03 10.89 -1.91
CA ARG A 228 -19.01 12.32 -1.60
C ARG A 228 -18.53 12.59 -0.18
N ASN A 229 -18.06 13.82 0.00
CA ASN A 229 -17.95 14.47 1.30
C ASN A 229 -19.23 15.27 1.57
N VAL A 230 -19.87 15.03 2.72
CA VAL A 230 -21.12 15.65 3.16
C VAL A 230 -20.87 16.93 3.95
N SER A 231 -19.65 17.11 4.48
CA SER A 231 -19.27 18.19 5.40
C SER A 231 -17.89 18.72 5.04
N ASP A 232 -17.61 19.98 5.41
CA ASP A 232 -16.28 20.60 5.30
C ASP A 232 -15.22 19.88 6.15
N ARG A 233 -15.66 19.04 7.09
CA ARG A 233 -14.81 18.19 7.94
C ARG A 233 -14.57 16.80 7.36
N TYR A 234 -14.86 16.58 6.08
CA TYR A 234 -14.71 15.30 5.39
C TYR A 234 -15.54 14.15 6.01
N ASP A 235 -16.73 14.46 6.54
CA ASP A 235 -17.74 13.41 6.76
C ASP A 235 -18.07 12.79 5.38
N PHE A 236 -18.09 11.47 5.25
CA PHE A 236 -18.09 10.80 3.95
C PHE A 236 -19.20 9.77 3.79
N ASP A 237 -19.49 9.46 2.52
CA ASP A 237 -20.28 8.31 2.07
C ASP A 237 -19.43 7.48 1.11
N SER A 238 -19.33 6.18 1.34
CA SER A 238 -18.60 5.24 0.48
C SER A 238 -19.41 3.98 0.24
N ILE A 239 -19.23 3.39 -0.95
CA ILE A 239 -19.80 2.10 -1.32
C ILE A 239 -18.68 1.13 -1.68
N ARG A 240 -18.76 -0.09 -1.16
CA ARG A 240 -17.77 -1.15 -1.41
C ARG A 240 -18.45 -2.42 -1.88
N LEU A 241 -17.97 -2.97 -2.99
CA LEU A 241 -18.49 -4.19 -3.60
C LEU A 241 -17.35 -5.20 -3.81
N GLY A 242 -17.56 -6.43 -3.36
CA GLY A 242 -16.64 -7.54 -3.60
C GLY A 242 -16.38 -8.38 -2.35
N ILE A 243 -15.36 -9.23 -2.42
CA ILE A 243 -14.90 -10.04 -1.30
C ILE A 243 -14.09 -9.16 -0.35
N GLN A 244 -14.59 -8.97 0.87
CA GLN A 244 -14.04 -8.02 1.83
C GLN A 244 -14.13 -8.57 3.26
N PRO A 245 -13.17 -8.20 4.14
CA PRO A 245 -13.27 -8.48 5.57
C PRO A 245 -14.37 -7.62 6.18
N PHE A 246 -15.16 -8.23 7.06
CA PHE A 246 -16.20 -7.54 7.80
C PHE A 246 -16.31 -8.06 9.22
N SER A 247 -16.43 -7.13 10.17
CA SER A 247 -16.76 -7.41 11.57
C SER A 247 -17.94 -6.54 11.98
N THR A 248 -18.96 -7.15 12.59
CA THR A 248 -20.17 -6.45 13.06
C THR A 248 -19.98 -5.72 14.38
N ASP A 249 -19.15 -6.29 15.25
CA ASP A 249 -18.94 -5.82 16.61
C ASP A 249 -17.45 -5.71 16.91
N PHE A 250 -17.12 -5.01 18.00
CA PHE A 250 -15.73 -4.75 18.40
C PHE A 250 -14.99 -6.00 18.88
N ARG A 251 -15.70 -7.11 19.16
CA ARG A 251 -15.12 -8.40 19.58
C ARG A 251 -15.29 -9.50 18.55
N GLY A 252 -16.00 -9.26 17.45
CA GLY A 252 -16.25 -10.23 16.39
C GLY A 252 -17.12 -11.43 16.81
N PHE A 253 -17.97 -11.27 17.83
CA PHE A 253 -18.80 -12.38 18.32
C PHE A 253 -20.00 -12.69 17.43
N LEU A 254 -20.59 -11.68 16.78
CA LEU A 254 -21.80 -11.87 15.98
C LEU A 254 -21.46 -12.31 14.56
N PHE A 255 -20.49 -11.63 13.94
CA PHE A 255 -20.03 -11.94 12.60
C PHE A 255 -18.64 -11.33 12.38
N GLN A 256 -17.66 -12.18 12.06
CA GLN A 256 -16.30 -11.79 11.68
C GLN A 256 -15.82 -12.73 10.59
N ASP A 257 -15.85 -12.27 9.34
CA ASP A 257 -15.50 -13.11 8.20
C ASP A 257 -15.10 -12.27 6.98
N ILE A 258 -14.50 -12.93 5.99
CA ILE A 258 -14.09 -12.36 4.71
C ILE A 258 -15.03 -12.90 3.64
N GLN A 259 -15.96 -12.06 3.18
CA GLN A 259 -17.11 -12.50 2.40
C GLN A 259 -17.44 -11.59 1.22
N PHE A 260 -18.10 -12.15 0.21
CA PHE A 260 -18.61 -11.37 -0.91
C PHE A 260 -19.82 -10.54 -0.46
N GLY A 261 -19.81 -9.24 -0.75
CA GLY A 261 -20.95 -8.41 -0.43
C GLY A 261 -20.87 -6.99 -0.94
N LEU A 262 -21.97 -6.28 -0.71
CA LEU A 262 -22.15 -4.87 -0.98
C LEU A 262 -22.33 -4.12 0.35
N ARG A 263 -21.56 -3.05 0.53
CA ARG A 263 -21.59 -2.25 1.75
C ARG A 263 -21.68 -0.78 1.42
N LEU A 264 -22.62 -0.08 2.06
CA LEU A 264 -22.72 1.37 2.07
C LEU A 264 -22.45 1.86 3.49
N PHE A 265 -21.42 2.67 3.65
CA PHE A 265 -20.98 3.11 4.98
C PHE A 265 -20.51 4.56 4.94
N GLY A 266 -20.60 5.21 6.09
CA GLY A 266 -20.24 6.61 6.20
C GLY A 266 -20.39 7.12 7.62
N ASN A 267 -20.08 8.41 7.78
CA ASN A 267 -20.19 9.09 9.06
C ASN A 267 -20.89 10.45 8.91
N ARG A 268 -21.39 10.99 10.03
CA ARG A 268 -22.11 12.26 10.10
C ARG A 268 -21.72 13.06 11.32
N HIS A 269 -21.84 14.38 11.17
CA HIS A 269 -21.68 15.34 12.24
C HIS A 269 -20.33 15.23 12.94
N ASN A 270 -19.23 15.28 12.17
CA ASN A 270 -17.87 15.17 12.70
C ASN A 270 -17.64 13.83 13.42
N ASN A 271 -17.96 12.73 12.72
CA ASN A 271 -17.81 11.36 13.21
C ASN A 271 -18.62 10.99 14.47
N VAL A 272 -19.64 11.77 14.84
CA VAL A 272 -20.51 11.46 15.98
C VAL A 272 -21.43 10.29 15.68
N PHE A 273 -21.95 10.23 14.46
CA PHE A 273 -22.72 9.08 13.99
C PHE A 273 -21.94 8.36 12.91
N GLN A 274 -21.91 7.04 13.01
CA GLN A 274 -21.40 6.14 11.98
C GLN A 274 -22.56 5.23 11.61
N TYR A 275 -22.66 4.90 10.33
CA TYR A 275 -23.66 3.96 9.86
C TYR A 275 -23.02 2.98 8.89
N ASN A 276 -23.54 1.76 8.89
CA ASN A 276 -23.09 0.70 8.01
C ASN A 276 -24.29 -0.12 7.56
N LEU A 277 -24.60 -0.07 6.27
CA LEU A 277 -25.59 -0.93 5.65
C LEU A 277 -24.86 -1.94 4.77
N ALA A 278 -24.99 -3.22 5.09
CA ALA A 278 -24.28 -4.28 4.40
C ALA A 278 -25.20 -5.45 4.02
N TRP A 279 -24.95 -5.99 2.83
CA TRP A 279 -25.46 -7.28 2.39
C TRP A 279 -24.26 -8.17 2.04
N PHE A 280 -24.22 -9.37 2.61
CA PHE A 280 -23.20 -10.36 2.33
C PHE A 280 -23.84 -11.67 1.91
N ARG A 281 -23.19 -12.35 0.98
CA ARG A 281 -23.41 -13.76 0.69
C ARG A 281 -22.14 -14.51 1.02
N ARG A 282 -22.26 -15.57 1.80
CA ARG A 282 -21.08 -16.28 2.30
C ARG A 282 -20.45 -17.10 1.17
N LEU A 283 -19.14 -17.18 1.18
CA LEU A 283 -18.31 -18.03 0.34
C LEU A 283 -18.01 -19.29 1.12
N GLU A 284 -17.91 -20.39 0.40
CA GLU A 284 -17.37 -21.61 0.97
C GLU A 284 -15.89 -21.43 1.31
N LYS A 285 -15.43 -22.26 2.26
CA LYS A 285 -14.06 -22.25 2.76
C LYS A 285 -13.46 -23.61 2.52
N ASP A 286 -12.18 -23.63 2.17
CA ASP A 286 -11.42 -24.87 2.13
C ASP A 286 -11.33 -25.46 3.55
N ALA A 287 -11.63 -26.75 3.66
CA ALA A 287 -11.79 -27.42 4.95
C ALA A 287 -10.49 -27.49 5.77
N ASN A 288 -9.33 -27.42 5.11
CA ASN A 288 -8.03 -27.58 5.76
C ASN A 288 -7.34 -26.25 6.04
N SER A 289 -7.34 -25.33 5.08
CA SER A 289 -6.70 -24.01 5.20
C SER A 289 -7.62 -22.96 5.83
N GLY A 290 -8.94 -23.15 5.79
CA GLY A 290 -9.93 -22.16 6.25
C GLY A 290 -10.03 -20.92 5.34
N LEU A 291 -9.36 -20.93 4.20
CA LEU A 291 -9.35 -19.86 3.22
C LEU A 291 -10.61 -19.91 2.34
N ASN A 292 -11.06 -18.78 1.79
CA ASN A 292 -12.10 -18.73 0.76
C ASN A 292 -11.82 -19.71 -0.37
N ASP A 293 -12.78 -20.59 -0.63
CA ASP A 293 -12.74 -21.47 -1.78
C ASP A 293 -13.52 -20.85 -2.93
N ILE A 294 -12.81 -20.55 -4.00
CA ILE A 294 -13.36 -20.05 -5.27
C ILE A 294 -13.00 -20.97 -6.44
N THR A 295 -12.52 -22.18 -6.14
CA THR A 295 -12.05 -23.16 -7.12
C THR A 295 -13.18 -24.03 -7.68
N GLU A 296 -14.40 -23.83 -7.18
CA GLU A 296 -15.62 -24.40 -7.71
C GLU A 296 -15.82 -24.08 -9.20
N ARG A 297 -16.73 -24.82 -9.84
CA ARG A 297 -16.96 -24.75 -11.30
C ARG A 297 -17.23 -23.33 -11.80
N SER A 298 -17.84 -22.49 -10.95
CA SER A 298 -18.00 -21.07 -11.19
C SER A 298 -17.92 -20.29 -9.88
N PHE A 299 -17.65 -18.98 -9.96
CA PHE A 299 -17.73 -18.09 -8.80
C PHE A 299 -19.14 -18.09 -8.16
N ALA A 300 -20.19 -18.29 -8.96
CA ALA A 300 -21.54 -18.38 -8.44
C ALA A 300 -21.74 -19.63 -7.56
N ASP A 301 -21.10 -20.75 -7.93
CA ASP A 301 -21.16 -22.01 -7.17
C ASP A 301 -20.34 -21.94 -5.86
N SER A 302 -19.34 -21.05 -5.80
CA SER A 302 -18.60 -20.78 -4.55
C SER A 302 -19.40 -19.98 -3.52
N LEU A 303 -20.50 -19.33 -3.94
CA LEU A 303 -21.38 -18.58 -3.06
C LEU A 303 -22.43 -19.52 -2.47
N ARG A 304 -22.59 -19.45 -1.16
CA ARG A 304 -23.60 -20.18 -0.40
C ARG A 304 -24.98 -19.57 -0.63
N ASP A 305 -26.00 -20.41 -0.49
CA ASP A 305 -27.41 -20.02 -0.56
C ASP A 305 -27.91 -19.38 0.77
N ASP A 306 -27.08 -18.54 1.41
CA ASP A 306 -27.45 -17.77 2.59
C ASP A 306 -27.06 -16.28 2.45
N ASP A 307 -28.06 -15.42 2.66
CA ASP A 307 -27.90 -13.96 2.61
C ASP A 307 -27.93 -13.39 4.03
N VAL A 308 -26.95 -12.53 4.32
CA VAL A 308 -26.82 -11.82 5.61
C VAL A 308 -27.01 -10.34 5.37
N PHE A 309 -28.01 -9.75 6.03
CA PHE A 309 -28.29 -8.31 6.02
C PHE A 309 -27.94 -7.69 7.36
N LEU A 310 -27.19 -6.60 7.32
CA LEU A 310 -26.63 -5.96 8.49
C LEU A 310 -26.83 -4.45 8.42
N PHE A 311 -27.25 -3.88 9.55
CA PHE A 311 -27.41 -2.44 9.73
C PHE A 311 -26.98 -2.06 11.15
N ASN A 312 -25.97 -1.19 11.28
CA ASN A 312 -25.55 -0.61 12.56
C ASN A 312 -25.17 0.86 12.43
#